data_AF-A0AAV8WXK3-F1
#
_entry.id   AF-A0AAV8WXK3-F1
#
_cell.length_a   1.000
_cell.length_b   1.000
_cell.length_c   1.000
_cell.angle_alpha   90.00
_cell.angle_beta   90.00
_cell.angle_gamma   90.00
#
_symmetry.space_group_name_H-M   'P 1'
#
loop_
_entity.id
_entity.type
_entity.pdbx_description
1 polymer ?
#
loop_
_entity_poly.entity_id
_entity_poly.type
_entity_poly.pdbx_seq_one_letter_code
_entity_poly.pdbx_strand_id
1 'polypeptide(L)'
;MCKLLGYQGIAVVMEELLKIVKSLIQGSLLQFTKTLMEAMPKICKLPRYDYGSPGVLGYYHAQLNDIVQYPDARTELFHNFREFGNIILFCLLMEQALSQEEVCDLLQAAPFQNILPRPYCKGNIQQFDTKNVLIRYSRFLNEII
;
A
#
# COMPACT_ATOMS: atom_id res chain seq x y z
N MET A 1 0.46 15.95 -5.33
CA MET A 1 -0.74 15.82 -4.48
C MET A 1 -0.39 16.06 -3.02
N CYS A 2 0.56 15.32 -2.44
CA CYS A 2 0.99 15.48 -1.04
C CYS A 2 1.37 16.94 -0.67
N LYS A 3 2.29 17.57 -1.40
CA LYS A 3 2.61 19.02 -1.29
C LYS A 3 1.44 20.01 -1.27
N LEU A 4 0.34 19.71 -1.98
CA LEU A 4 -0.80 20.63 -2.12
C LEU A 4 -1.85 20.40 -1.04
N LEU A 5 -2.03 19.16 -0.60
CA LEU A 5 -3.01 18.82 0.44
C LEU A 5 -2.45 19.06 1.84
N GLY A 6 -1.14 18.89 2.03
CA GLY A 6 -0.49 18.88 3.34
C GLY A 6 -1.01 17.75 4.25
N TYR A 7 -0.47 17.66 5.46
CA TYR A 7 -0.86 16.62 6.43
C TYR A 7 -2.36 16.65 6.77
N GLN A 8 -2.92 17.84 6.93
CA GLN A 8 -4.33 18.00 7.27
C GLN A 8 -5.25 17.49 6.15
N GLY A 9 -4.96 17.85 4.90
CA GLY A 9 -5.75 17.39 3.76
C GLY A 9 -5.64 15.88 3.54
N ILE A 10 -4.44 15.32 3.70
CA ILE A 10 -4.21 13.87 3.59
C ILE A 10 -5.00 13.11 4.67
N ALA A 11 -5.02 13.60 5.92
CA ALA A 11 -5.75 12.96 7.01
C ALA A 11 -7.27 12.89 6.73
N VAL A 12 -7.87 13.98 6.24
CA VAL A 12 -9.30 14.00 5.90
C VAL A 12 -9.60 13.05 4.73
N VAL A 13 -8.76 13.02 3.70
CA VAL A 13 -8.94 12.08 2.57
C VAL A 13 -8.86 10.63 3.05
N MET A 14 -7.91 10.30 3.92
CA MET A 14 -7.79 8.95 4.50
C MET A 14 -9.02 8.56 5.33
N GLU A 15 -9.57 9.50 6.10
CA GLU A 15 -10.79 9.26 6.88
C GLU A 15 -12.01 8.98 5.98
N GLU A 16 -12.19 9.75 4.90
CA GLU A 16 -13.28 9.54 3.95
C GLU A 16 -13.12 8.23 3.18
N LEU A 17 -11.90 7.88 2.78
CA LEU A 17 -11.63 6.59 2.12
C LEU A 17 -11.95 5.41 3.04
N LEU A 18 -11.66 5.51 4.34
CA LEU A 18 -12.04 4.49 5.32
C LEU A 18 -13.57 4.35 5.45
N LYS A 19 -14.32 5.46 5.40
CA LYS A 19 -15.79 5.43 5.40
C LYS A 19 -16.33 4.74 4.15
N ILE A 20 -15.78 5.04 2.98
CA ILE A 20 -16.15 4.40 1.70
C ILE A 20 -15.86 2.89 1.77
N VAL A 21 -14.66 2.50 2.22
CA VAL A 21 -14.27 1.10 2.41
C VAL A 21 -15.24 0.37 3.34
N LYS A 22 -15.58 0.98 4.48
CA LYS A 22 -16.53 0.39 5.43
C LYS A 22 -17.90 0.18 4.78
N SER A 23 -18.37 1.15 4.00
CA SER A 23 -19.64 1.06 3.27
C SER A 23 -19.62 -0.05 2.21
N LEU A 24 -18.54 -0.15 1.43
CA LEU A 24 -18.37 -1.21 0.41
C LEU A 24 -18.34 -2.61 1.04
N ILE A 25 -17.61 -2.78 2.15
CA ILE A 25 -17.50 -4.08 2.84
C ILE A 25 -18.84 -4.48 3.44
N GLN A 26 -19.49 -3.57 4.20
CA GLN A 26 -20.72 -3.88 4.94
C GLN A 26 -21.96 -3.90 4.04
N GLY A 27 -21.92 -3.22 2.89
CA GLY A 27 -22.99 -3.16 1.90
C GLY A 27 -22.85 -4.24 0.84
N SER A 28 -22.33 -3.85 -0.33
CA SER A 28 -22.34 -4.66 -1.55
C SER A 28 -21.54 -5.96 -1.38
N LEU A 29 -20.30 -5.90 -0.90
CA LEU A 29 -19.44 -7.07 -0.80
C LEU A 29 -20.00 -8.14 0.15
N LEU A 30 -20.57 -7.73 1.29
CA LEU A 30 -21.19 -8.66 2.23
C LEU A 30 -22.41 -9.37 1.61
N GLN A 31 -23.26 -8.63 0.91
CA GLN A 31 -24.44 -9.18 0.24
C GLN A 31 -24.02 -10.19 -0.83
N PHE A 32 -23.09 -9.82 -1.72
CA PHE A 32 -22.58 -10.72 -2.74
C PHE A 32 -21.93 -11.97 -2.14
N THR A 33 -21.15 -11.83 -1.07
CA THR A 33 -20.48 -12.97 -0.44
C THR A 33 -21.49 -13.96 0.13
N LYS A 34 -22.58 -13.47 0.73
CA LYS A 34 -23.66 -14.33 1.23
C LYS A 34 -24.35 -15.08 0.08
N THR A 35 -24.73 -14.38 -0.98
CA THR A 35 -25.36 -14.97 -2.15
C THR A 35 -24.45 -16.00 -2.84
N LEU A 36 -23.17 -15.68 -3.01
CA LEU A 36 -22.18 -16.62 -3.56
C LEU A 36 -21.98 -17.84 -2.66
N MET A 37 -21.99 -17.66 -1.34
CA MET A 37 -21.85 -18.76 -0.39
C MET A 37 -23.07 -19.70 -0.43
N GLU A 38 -24.27 -19.19 -0.70
CA GLU A 38 -25.47 -20.00 -0.94
C GLU A 38 -25.40 -20.76 -2.27
N ALA A 39 -24.83 -20.15 -3.31
CA ALA A 39 -24.60 -20.79 -4.61
C ALA A 39 -23.40 -21.76 -4.61
N MET A 40 -22.55 -21.72 -3.57
CA MET A 40 -21.38 -22.57 -3.45
C MET A 40 -21.79 -24.03 -3.19
N PRO A 41 -21.18 -25.02 -3.87
CA PRO A 41 -21.41 -26.42 -3.52
C PRO A 41 -21.00 -26.69 -2.07
N LYS A 42 -21.89 -27.33 -1.30
CA LYS A 42 -21.66 -27.65 0.14
C LYS A 42 -20.39 -28.46 0.38
N ILE A 43 -19.98 -29.26 -0.60
CA ILE A 43 -18.80 -30.10 -0.54
C ILE A 43 -18.13 -30.08 -1.92
N CYS A 44 -16.95 -29.47 -2.01
CA CYS A 44 -16.07 -29.57 -3.17
C CYS A 44 -14.80 -30.33 -2.74
N LYS A 45 -14.68 -31.60 -3.12
CA LYS A 45 -13.52 -32.43 -2.75
C LYS A 45 -12.39 -32.20 -3.75
N LEU A 46 -11.15 -32.34 -3.28
CA LEU A 46 -9.99 -32.36 -4.16
C LEU A 46 -9.98 -33.70 -4.92
N PRO A 47 -10.12 -33.72 -6.26
CA PRO A 47 -10.07 -34.97 -7.01
C PRO A 47 -8.68 -35.59 -6.93
N ARG A 48 -8.61 -36.93 -6.99
CA ARG A 48 -7.32 -37.65 -7.00
C ARG A 48 -6.56 -37.38 -8.31
N TYR A 49 -5.23 -37.55 -8.26
CA TYR A 49 -4.39 -37.40 -9.44
C TYR A 49 -4.74 -38.39 -10.56
N ASP A 50 -5.30 -39.55 -10.20
CA ASP A 50 -5.72 -40.62 -11.11
C ASP A 50 -6.74 -40.16 -12.18
N TYR A 51 -7.48 -39.07 -11.93
CA TYR A 51 -8.48 -38.54 -12.86
C TYR A 51 -7.89 -37.74 -14.02
N GLY A 52 -6.60 -37.39 -13.96
CA GLY A 52 -5.93 -36.56 -14.97
C GLY A 52 -6.45 -35.12 -15.05
N SER A 53 -5.73 -34.26 -15.76
CA SER A 53 -6.10 -32.83 -15.88
C SER A 53 -7.48 -32.59 -16.53
N PRO A 54 -7.93 -33.32 -17.57
CA PRO A 54 -9.24 -33.09 -18.17
C PRO A 54 -10.40 -33.49 -17.22
N GLY A 55 -10.22 -34.59 -16.47
CA GLY A 55 -11.22 -35.05 -15.50
C GLY A 55 -11.37 -34.10 -14.32
N VAL A 56 -10.25 -33.57 -13.82
CA VAL A 56 -10.24 -32.55 -12.75
C VAL A 56 -10.90 -31.25 -13.22
N LEU A 57 -10.60 -30.78 -14.44
CA LEU A 57 -11.21 -29.58 -15.00
C LEU A 57 -12.73 -29.75 -15.18
N GLY A 58 -13.17 -30.88 -15.72
CA GLY A 58 -14.60 -31.18 -15.88
C GLY A 58 -15.34 -31.24 -14.54
N TYR A 59 -14.71 -31.80 -13.50
CA TYR A 59 -15.25 -31.80 -12.14
C TYR A 59 -15.47 -30.37 -11.61
N TYR A 60 -14.46 -29.49 -11.69
CA TYR A 60 -14.60 -28.12 -11.22
C TYR A 60 -15.59 -27.31 -12.05
N HIS A 61 -15.63 -27.52 -13.37
CA HIS A 61 -16.61 -26.86 -14.22
C HIS A 61 -18.04 -27.25 -13.84
N ALA A 62 -18.30 -28.52 -13.56
CA ALA A 62 -19.63 -28.98 -13.14
C ALA A 62 -20.00 -28.47 -11.74
N GLN A 63 -19.06 -28.47 -10.79
CA GLN A 63 -19.30 -28.06 -9.40
C GLN A 63 -19.45 -26.54 -9.22
N LEU A 64 -18.77 -25.74 -10.06
CA LEU A 64 -18.74 -24.28 -9.95
C LEU A 64 -19.57 -23.59 -11.04
N ASN A 65 -20.34 -24.35 -11.83
CA ASN A 65 -21.09 -23.81 -12.97
C ASN A 65 -22.03 -22.66 -12.55
N ASP A 66 -22.71 -22.80 -11.42
CA ASP A 66 -23.67 -21.80 -10.92
C ASP A 66 -22.96 -20.49 -10.51
N ILE A 67 -21.70 -20.57 -10.07
CA ILE A 67 -20.86 -19.40 -9.77
C ILE A 67 -20.36 -18.75 -11.06
N VAL A 68 -19.92 -19.56 -12.04
CA VAL A 68 -19.40 -19.06 -13.32
C VAL A 68 -20.49 -18.35 -14.13
N GLN A 69 -21.72 -18.84 -14.04
CA GLN A 69 -22.88 -18.27 -14.74
C GLN A 69 -23.53 -17.11 -13.98
N TYR A 70 -23.05 -16.76 -12.78
CA TYR A 70 -23.63 -15.66 -11.99
C TYR A 70 -23.45 -14.33 -12.75
N PRO A 71 -24.55 -13.72 -13.23
CA PRO A 71 -24.47 -12.58 -14.17
C PRO A 71 -23.81 -11.36 -13.52
N ASP A 72 -24.02 -11.16 -12.23
CA ASP A 72 -23.52 -10.00 -11.49
C ASP A 72 -22.07 -10.17 -11.00
N ALA A 73 -21.48 -11.36 -11.18
CA ALA A 73 -20.09 -11.63 -10.79
C ALA A 73 -19.12 -10.69 -11.52
N ARG A 74 -19.32 -10.50 -12.83
CA ARG A 74 -18.39 -9.74 -13.65
C ARG A 74 -18.67 -8.23 -13.62
N THR A 75 -19.93 -7.84 -13.55
CA THR A 75 -20.37 -6.45 -13.65
C THR A 75 -20.28 -5.72 -12.31
N GLU A 76 -20.66 -6.37 -11.21
CA GLU A 76 -20.78 -5.70 -9.91
C GLU A 76 -19.75 -6.22 -8.91
N LEU A 77 -19.61 -7.54 -8.73
CA LEU A 77 -18.67 -8.09 -7.74
C LEU A 77 -17.22 -7.71 -8.03
N PHE A 78 -16.71 -7.99 -9.24
CA PHE A 78 -15.34 -7.60 -9.60
C PHE A 78 -15.14 -6.09 -9.67
N HIS A 79 -16.18 -5.32 -9.98
CA HIS A 79 -16.10 -3.86 -9.93
C HIS A 79 -15.88 -3.36 -8.50
N ASN A 80 -16.69 -3.84 -7.55
CA ASN A 80 -16.56 -3.50 -6.12
C ASN A 80 -15.20 -3.91 -5.57
N PHE A 81 -14.68 -5.10 -5.92
CA PHE A 81 -13.34 -5.52 -5.51
C PHE A 81 -12.24 -4.65 -6.12
N ARG A 82 -12.39 -4.23 -7.39
CA ARG A 82 -11.45 -3.32 -8.03
C ARG A 82 -11.45 -1.95 -7.36
N GLU A 83 -12.61 -1.41 -7.05
CA GLU A 83 -12.73 -0.14 -6.33
C GLU A 83 -12.09 -0.23 -4.95
N PHE A 84 -12.43 -1.26 -4.17
CA PHE A 84 -11.83 -1.51 -2.87
C PHE A 84 -10.29 -1.64 -2.95
N GLY A 85 -9.78 -2.41 -3.90
CA GLY A 85 -8.34 -2.57 -4.11
C GLY A 85 -7.65 -1.26 -4.51
N ASN A 86 -8.29 -0.46 -5.36
CA ASN A 86 -7.77 0.85 -5.75
C ASN A 86 -7.70 1.82 -4.59
N ILE A 87 -8.67 1.78 -3.66
CA ILE A 87 -8.63 2.61 -2.45
C ILE A 87 -7.41 2.24 -1.59
N ILE A 88 -7.17 0.94 -1.38
CA ILE A 88 -6.00 0.48 -0.62
C ILE A 88 -4.69 0.90 -1.31
N LEU A 89 -4.59 0.69 -2.62
CA LEU A 89 -3.43 1.10 -3.41
C LEU A 89 -3.20 2.62 -3.33
N PHE A 90 -4.27 3.41 -3.38
CA PHE A 90 -4.18 4.85 -3.24
C PHE A 90 -3.61 5.24 -1.87
N CYS A 91 -4.13 4.66 -0.78
CA CYS A 91 -3.60 4.90 0.56
C CYS A 91 -2.10 4.58 0.66
N LEU A 92 -1.69 3.43 0.12
CA LEU A 92 -0.28 3.00 0.11
C LEU A 92 0.61 3.96 -0.69
N LEU A 93 0.20 4.33 -1.90
CA LEU A 93 0.99 5.22 -2.77
C LEU A 93 1.06 6.65 -2.20
N MET A 94 -0.01 7.11 -1.55
CA MET A 94 -0.05 8.39 -0.86
C MET A 94 0.93 8.43 0.32
N GLU A 95 0.96 7.38 1.13
CA GLU A 95 1.91 7.26 2.25
C GLU A 95 3.35 7.25 1.73
N GLN A 96 3.66 6.45 0.70
CA GLN A 96 4.99 6.43 0.08
C GLN A 96 5.43 7.79 -0.44
N ALA A 97 4.52 8.53 -1.09
CA ALA A 97 4.80 9.86 -1.61
C ALA A 97 5.06 10.87 -0.48
N LEU A 98 4.31 10.78 0.63
CA LEU A 98 4.52 11.61 1.82
C LEU A 98 5.88 11.34 2.48
N SER A 99 6.26 10.06 2.64
CA SER A 99 7.58 9.70 3.21
C SER A 99 8.74 10.20 2.35
N GLN A 100 8.61 10.21 1.02
CA GLN A 100 9.64 10.78 0.16
C GLN A 100 9.78 12.29 0.33
N GLU A 101 8.66 12.99 0.50
CA GLU A 101 8.63 14.44 0.76
C GLU A 101 9.32 14.77 2.09
N GLU A 102 8.98 14.04 3.16
CA GLU A 102 9.59 14.19 4.48
C GLU A 102 11.10 13.98 4.46
N VAL A 103 11.59 12.95 3.76
CA VAL A 103 13.04 12.72 3.64
C VAL A 103 13.73 13.88 2.91
N CYS A 104 13.11 14.43 1.87
CA CYS A 104 13.68 15.59 1.16
C CYS A 104 13.79 16.80 2.09
N ASP A 105 12.75 17.08 2.86
CA ASP A 105 12.72 18.21 3.80
C ASP A 105 13.74 18.00 4.93
N LEU A 106 13.86 16.78 5.45
CA LEU A 106 14.87 16.43 6.46
C LEU A 106 16.30 16.58 5.93
N LEU A 107 16.56 16.17 4.69
CA LEU A 107 17.89 16.32 4.06
C LEU A 107 18.25 17.80 3.87
N GLN A 108 17.28 18.65 3.55
CA GLN A 108 17.48 20.09 3.44
C GLN A 108 17.65 20.77 4.81
N ALA A 109 16.98 20.27 5.85
CA ALA A 109 17.11 20.77 7.22
C ALA A 109 18.39 20.27 7.93
N ALA A 110 18.95 19.14 7.50
CA ALA A 110 20.08 18.46 8.15
C ALA A 110 21.29 19.38 8.47
N PRO A 111 21.74 20.29 7.58
CA PRO A 111 22.84 21.22 7.88
C PRO A 111 22.54 22.15 9.06
N PHE A 112 21.30 22.64 9.16
CA PHE A 112 20.86 23.54 10.23
C PHE A 112 20.61 22.80 11.56
N GLN A 113 20.36 21.50 11.49
CA GLN A 113 20.17 20.62 12.64
C GLN A 113 21.48 19.94 13.12
N ASN A 114 22.63 20.31 12.54
CA ASN A 114 23.94 19.69 12.80
C ASN A 114 24.00 18.18 12.50
N ILE A 115 23.12 17.67 11.63
CA ILE A 115 23.13 16.27 11.19
C ILE A 115 24.06 16.18 9.98
N LEU A 116 25.23 15.58 10.18
CA LEU A 116 26.22 15.40 9.13
C LEU A 116 26.26 13.95 8.63
N PRO A 117 26.37 13.75 7.31
CA PRO A 117 26.66 12.43 6.77
C PRO A 117 28.04 11.98 7.24
N ARG A 118 28.22 10.66 7.36
CA ARG A 118 29.50 10.10 7.80
C ARG A 118 30.60 10.47 6.81
N PRO A 119 31.66 11.18 7.24
CA PRO A 119 32.74 11.55 6.34
C PRO A 119 33.54 10.30 5.95
N TYR A 120 34.05 10.31 4.72
CA TYR A 120 34.98 9.27 4.27
C TYR A 120 36.30 9.39 5.06
N CYS A 121 36.64 8.38 5.84
CA CYS A 121 37.85 8.36 6.66
C CYS A 121 38.90 7.44 6.02
N LYS A 122 40.08 7.96 5.70
CA LYS A 122 41.26 7.13 5.36
C LYS A 122 41.98 6.74 6.67
N GLY A 123 41.80 5.51 7.15
CA GLY A 123 42.43 5.00 8.39
C GLY A 123 41.62 5.22 9.68
N ASN A 124 42.25 5.06 10.85
CA ASN A 124 41.60 5.02 12.19
C ASN A 124 41.23 6.41 12.80
N ILE A 125 40.93 7.43 12.00
CA ILE A 125 40.79 8.85 12.47
C ILE A 125 39.32 9.35 12.46
N GLN A 126 38.34 8.46 12.63
CA GLN A 126 36.91 8.80 12.48
C GLN A 126 36.42 9.95 13.39
N GLN A 127 36.92 10.06 14.61
CA GLN A 127 36.44 11.07 15.58
C GLN A 127 37.00 12.47 15.33
N PHE A 128 38.19 12.60 14.73
CA PHE A 128 38.84 13.91 14.52
C PHE A 128 38.27 14.61 13.29
N ASP A 129 38.06 13.86 12.21
CA ASP A 129 37.48 14.39 10.97
C ASP A 129 36.04 14.87 11.17
N THR A 130 35.24 14.14 11.95
CA THR A 130 33.85 14.52 12.23
C THR A 130 33.75 15.85 12.99
N LYS A 131 34.63 16.11 13.97
CA LYS A 131 34.68 17.39 14.70
C LYS A 131 35.11 18.56 13.82
N ASN A 132 36.08 18.35 12.93
CA ASN A 132 36.55 19.38 12.01
C ASN A 132 35.48 19.77 10.99
N VAL A 133 34.68 18.81 10.51
CA VAL A 133 33.54 19.08 9.62
C VAL A 133 32.48 19.89 10.36
N LEU A 134 32.12 19.55 11.61
CA LEU A 134 31.18 20.33 12.42
C LEU A 134 31.61 21.80 12.60
N ILE A 135 32.89 22.04 12.89
CA ILE A 135 33.44 23.39 13.04
C ILE A 135 33.39 24.18 11.72
N ARG A 136 33.55 23.52 10.57
CA ARG A 136 33.49 24.16 9.26
C ARG A 136 32.07 24.56 8.86
N TYR A 137 31.09 23.70 9.16
CA TYR A 137 29.67 23.98 8.91
C TYR A 137 29.12 25.07 9.84
N SER A 138 29.51 25.09 11.12
CA SER A 138 29.10 26.17 12.04
C SER A 138 29.67 27.54 11.64
N ARG A 139 30.88 27.57 11.07
CA ARG A 139 31.46 28.79 10.50
C ARG A 139 30.70 29.29 9.27
N PHE A 140 30.36 28.39 8.36
CA PHE A 140 29.63 28.72 7.13
C PHE A 140 28.19 29.19 7.39
N LEU A 141 27.51 28.59 8.37
CA LEU A 141 26.17 29.01 8.78
C LEU A 141 26.15 30.41 9.43
N ASN A 142 27.17 30.76 10.21
CA ASN A 142 27.32 32.10 10.80
C ASN A 142 27.71 33.19 9.80
N GLU A 143 28.18 32.84 8.59
CA GLU A 143 28.48 33.81 7.52
C GLU A 143 27.28 34.09 6.61
N ILE A 144 26.24 33.25 6.65
CA ILE A 144 25.05 33.33 5.77
C ILE A 144 23.86 34.01 6.48
N ILE A 145 23.82 34.00 7.81
CA ILE A 145 22.81 34.70 8.65
C ILE A 145 23.34 36.09 9.02
#